data_AF-A0A928FJV5-F1
#
_entry.id   AF-A0A928FJV5-F1
#
_cell.length_a   1.000
_cell.length_b   1.000
_cell.length_c   1.000
_cell.angle_alpha   90.00
_cell.angle_beta   90.00
_cell.angle_gamma   90.00
#
_symmetry.space_group_name_H-M   'P 1'
#
loop_
_entity.id
_entity.type
_entity.pdbx_description
1 polymer ?
#
loop_
_entity_poly.entity_id
_entity_poly.type
_entity_poly.pdbx_seq_one_letter_code
_entity_poly.pdbx_strand_id
1 'polypeptide(L)'
;MLNTNILAISAADPLNFGPLIYGFVILLAAFGALVGFWRGFMRQTVRSITILISGIISYAVIPFIHGKIDGYIGQKSPEEIQAVLNGWDKIPSWLQGDFLSSLDAHTLKLFLSVPIALIAMPIIFVLLFIVINKILLILHKIICAFCGFKSRRNTFFTRILGFLLGCLQGAAIAGIILLPAIGIGNIAREAHEEINLSSDGSESAAKFNETYEAYAKSVSEHPLVFMYGILGVDAMYERISTARVDGEETKMAELLPDALIIAADVTAFGGCDPKSLTSEEEARILSMLKRVEGNPIMTDLIASAVRSGSYAYENGSFPVTAPDPFNILICESLEIFRTTTPENLSGDLKTLSDIYFVLSDSGVLTAFNDGSDAITEAMNATDSEGKTTANKIIEIAKSNERMTPLLTALTKLSITAMQNGTGIDEKSFETFESIKSGINTSVLTIDKNGYENEEDYVADVSSALDETLKTNGIELEKEIVDGIADYVADNYSETKEITDEEACDIILNYYDAYLKYKETGEVPEELPNGNAAE
;
A
#
# COMPACT_ATOMS: atom_id res chain seq x y z
N MET A 1 0.15 -20.73 -6.16
CA MET A 1 1.13 -20.60 -7.26
C MET A 1 0.93 -19.25 -7.95
N LEU A 2 1.45 -18.18 -7.35
CA LEU A 2 1.48 -16.84 -7.95
C LEU A 2 2.60 -16.82 -9.00
N ASN A 3 2.21 -16.60 -10.24
CA ASN A 3 3.07 -16.68 -11.40
C ASN A 3 4.17 -15.60 -11.29
N THR A 4 5.42 -16.02 -11.18
CA THR A 4 6.66 -15.23 -11.00
C THR A 4 7.02 -14.30 -12.18
N ASN A 5 6.07 -13.99 -13.05
CA ASN A 5 6.28 -13.27 -14.30
C ASN A 5 6.14 -11.75 -14.22
N ILE A 6 5.90 -11.17 -13.04
CA ILE A 6 5.72 -9.70 -12.89
C ILE A 6 7.02 -8.93 -13.20
N LEU A 7 8.19 -9.58 -13.16
CA LEU A 7 9.50 -8.97 -13.43
C LEU A 7 10.22 -9.52 -14.67
N ALA A 8 9.59 -10.41 -15.46
CA ALA A 8 10.20 -10.98 -16.65
C ALA A 8 10.13 -10.01 -17.85
N ILE A 9 10.83 -8.89 -17.77
CA ILE A 9 11.13 -8.07 -18.96
C ILE A 9 12.15 -8.84 -19.81
N SER A 10 11.60 -9.46 -20.86
CA SER A 10 12.22 -9.91 -22.12
C SER A 10 13.76 -9.81 -22.25
N ALA A 11 14.34 -10.97 -22.57
CA ALA A 11 15.73 -11.25 -22.95
C ALA A 11 16.25 -10.44 -24.17
N ALA A 12 16.40 -9.13 -24.01
CA ALA A 12 17.30 -8.32 -24.81
C ALA A 12 18.55 -8.04 -23.97
N ASP A 13 19.75 -8.24 -24.55
CA ASP A 13 21.00 -7.89 -23.89
C ASP A 13 20.90 -6.46 -23.35
N PRO A 14 21.15 -6.23 -22.05
CA PRO A 14 21.04 -4.91 -21.47
C PRO A 14 22.02 -3.98 -22.18
N LEU A 15 21.48 -3.00 -22.91
CA LEU A 15 22.25 -1.94 -23.53
C LEU A 15 22.97 -1.18 -22.41
N ASN A 16 24.30 -1.25 -22.38
CA ASN A 16 25.08 -0.44 -21.46
C ASN A 16 24.96 1.03 -21.90
N PHE A 17 24.08 1.79 -21.24
CA PHE A 17 23.80 3.19 -21.57
C PHE A 17 24.89 4.15 -21.10
N GLY A 18 25.79 3.73 -20.20
CA GLY A 18 26.86 4.58 -19.67
C GLY A 18 27.77 5.18 -20.74
N PRO A 19 28.38 4.36 -21.63
CA PRO A 19 29.18 4.86 -22.75
C PRO A 19 28.40 5.79 -23.70
N LEU A 20 27.10 5.57 -23.86
CA LEU A 20 26.24 6.42 -24.69
C LEU A 20 26.02 7.80 -24.04
N ILE A 21 25.85 7.86 -22.71
CA ILE A 21 25.71 9.11 -21.96
C ILE A 21 27.00 9.94 -22.05
N TYR A 22 28.17 9.34 -21.80
CA TYR A 22 29.46 10.02 -21.99
C TYR A 22 29.64 10.49 -23.43
N GLY A 23 29.39 9.62 -24.40
CA GLY A 23 29.51 9.94 -25.83
C GLY A 23 28.62 11.10 -26.23
N PHE A 24 27.38 11.13 -25.75
CA PHE A 24 26.42 12.19 -26.04
C PHE A 24 26.82 13.53 -25.42
N VAL A 25 27.21 13.54 -24.14
CA VAL A 25 27.65 14.77 -23.46
C VAL A 25 28.93 15.32 -24.08
N ILE A 26 29.92 14.46 -24.36
CA ILE A 26 31.17 14.85 -25.02
C ILE A 26 30.89 15.39 -26.42
N LEU A 27 29.99 14.75 -27.19
CA LEU A 27 29.63 15.20 -28.52
C LEU A 27 29.00 16.59 -28.49
N LEU A 28 28.05 16.83 -27.57
CA LEU A 28 27.41 18.15 -27.45
C LEU A 28 28.39 19.21 -26.91
N ALA A 29 29.24 18.86 -25.96
CA ALA A 29 30.30 19.73 -25.46
C ALA A 29 31.29 20.09 -26.58
N ALA A 30 31.78 19.10 -27.34
CA ALA A 30 32.71 19.29 -28.45
C ALA A 30 32.08 20.12 -29.59
N PHE A 31 30.82 19.84 -29.94
CA PHE A 31 30.09 20.65 -30.90
C PHE A 31 29.91 22.09 -30.41
N GLY A 32 29.55 22.27 -29.13
CA GLY A 32 29.47 23.57 -28.48
C GLY A 32 30.80 24.31 -28.52
N ALA A 33 31.88 23.63 -28.21
CA ALA A 33 33.25 24.15 -28.18
C ALA A 33 33.73 24.60 -29.57
N LEU A 34 33.50 23.78 -30.60
CA LEU A 34 33.79 24.13 -31.99
C LEU A 34 33.01 25.37 -32.40
N VAL A 35 31.71 25.41 -32.16
CA VAL A 35 30.90 26.58 -32.52
C VAL A 35 31.34 27.83 -31.75
N GLY A 36 31.65 27.68 -30.46
CA GLY A 36 32.14 28.75 -29.60
C GLY A 36 33.48 29.32 -30.06
N PHE A 37 34.42 28.45 -30.44
CA PHE A 37 35.73 28.84 -30.97
C PHE A 37 35.61 29.66 -32.26
N TRP A 38 34.76 29.23 -33.19
CA TRP A 38 34.56 29.92 -34.45
C TRP A 38 33.84 31.27 -34.28
N ARG A 39 32.88 31.34 -33.35
CA ARG A 39 32.06 32.53 -33.13
C ARG A 39 32.72 33.59 -32.24
N GLY A 40 33.63 33.18 -31.35
CA GLY A 40 34.25 34.04 -30.35
C GLY A 40 33.31 34.37 -29.18
N PHE A 41 33.90 34.81 -28.07
CA PHE A 41 33.24 34.98 -26.77
C PHE A 41 31.90 35.72 -26.85
N MET A 42 31.87 36.96 -27.36
CA MET A 42 30.66 37.79 -27.34
C MET A 42 29.46 37.16 -28.04
N ARG A 43 29.66 36.56 -29.22
CA ARG A 43 28.56 35.90 -29.96
C ARG A 43 28.14 34.61 -29.27
N GLN A 44 29.09 33.91 -28.65
CA GLN A 44 28.79 32.71 -27.87
C GLN A 44 27.98 33.07 -26.61
N THR A 45 28.33 34.15 -25.90
CA THR A 45 27.57 34.62 -24.73
C THR A 45 26.12 34.92 -25.07
N VAL A 46 25.86 35.67 -26.15
CA VAL A 46 24.48 35.95 -26.57
C VAL A 46 23.74 34.64 -26.90
N ARG A 47 24.42 33.66 -27.52
CA ARG A 47 23.83 32.35 -27.78
C ARG A 47 23.55 31.57 -26.49
N SER A 48 24.45 31.59 -25.51
CA SER A 48 24.24 30.93 -24.22
C SER A 48 23.05 31.54 -23.48
N ILE A 49 22.91 32.87 -23.50
CA ILE A 49 21.73 33.57 -22.98
C ILE A 49 20.46 33.13 -23.70
N THR A 50 20.50 33.01 -25.03
CA THR A 50 19.36 32.50 -25.81
C THR A 50 18.94 31.10 -25.37
N ILE A 51 19.89 30.20 -25.11
CA ILE A 51 19.58 28.85 -24.62
C ILE A 51 18.99 28.89 -23.22
N LEU A 52 19.55 29.70 -22.33
CA LEU A 52 19.03 29.86 -20.97
C LEU A 52 17.60 30.40 -20.98
N ILE A 53 17.32 31.42 -21.79
CA ILE A 53 15.96 31.93 -22.01
C ILE A 53 15.04 30.83 -22.57
N SER A 54 15.54 29.99 -23.49
CA SER A 54 14.74 28.87 -24.02
C SER A 54 14.33 27.92 -22.90
N GLY A 55 15.27 27.53 -22.02
CA GLY A 55 14.99 26.68 -20.86
C GLY A 55 13.97 27.30 -19.90
N ILE A 56 14.12 28.60 -19.59
CA ILE A 56 13.20 29.33 -18.71
C ILE A 56 11.79 29.38 -19.31
N ILE A 57 11.65 29.71 -20.61
CA ILE A 57 10.34 29.76 -21.25
C ILE A 57 9.73 28.37 -21.30
N SER A 58 10.49 27.34 -21.68
CA SER A 58 10.00 25.96 -21.69
C SER A 58 9.49 25.53 -20.32
N TYR A 59 10.25 25.83 -19.27
CA TYR A 59 9.87 25.54 -17.88
C TYR A 59 8.63 26.32 -17.46
N ALA A 60 8.52 27.61 -17.80
CA ALA A 60 7.36 28.43 -17.49
C ALA A 60 6.07 27.99 -18.20
N VAL A 61 6.18 27.30 -19.35
CA VAL A 61 5.04 26.77 -20.10
C VAL A 61 4.54 25.44 -19.53
N ILE A 62 5.37 24.69 -18.81
CA ILE A 62 5.01 23.36 -18.28
C ILE A 62 3.76 23.40 -17.37
N PRO A 63 3.61 24.31 -16.40
CA PRO A 63 2.39 24.40 -15.60
C PRO A 63 1.12 24.62 -16.42
N PHE A 64 1.20 25.36 -17.53
CA PHE A 64 0.05 25.56 -18.42
C PHE A 64 -0.32 24.27 -19.16
N ILE A 65 0.68 23.48 -19.57
CA ILE A 65 0.45 22.18 -20.20
C ILE A 65 -0.12 21.18 -19.19
N HIS A 66 0.41 21.14 -17.97
CA HIS A 66 -0.16 20.37 -16.86
C HIS A 66 -1.64 20.68 -16.69
N GLY A 67 -2.00 21.96 -16.51
CA GLY A 67 -3.42 22.33 -16.36
C GLY A 67 -4.31 21.95 -17.56
N LYS A 68 -3.76 21.82 -18.77
CA LYS A 68 -4.50 21.30 -19.94
C LYS A 68 -4.65 19.79 -19.93
N ILE A 69 -3.62 19.06 -19.51
CA ILE A 69 -3.65 17.60 -19.38
C ILE A 69 -4.54 17.21 -18.20
N ASP A 70 -4.38 17.84 -17.05
CA ASP A 70 -5.22 17.62 -15.87
C ASP A 70 -6.69 17.94 -16.18
N GLY A 71 -6.96 19.02 -16.91
CA GLY A 71 -8.31 19.34 -17.38
C GLY A 71 -8.87 18.33 -18.39
N TYR A 72 -8.01 17.74 -19.23
CA TYR A 72 -8.40 16.67 -20.16
C TYR A 72 -8.69 15.36 -19.42
N ILE A 73 -7.85 14.98 -18.47
CA ILE A 73 -8.03 13.79 -17.61
C ILE A 73 -9.28 13.97 -16.74
N GLY A 74 -9.47 15.15 -16.14
CA GLY A 74 -10.62 15.47 -15.30
C GLY A 74 -11.97 15.47 -16.02
N GLN A 75 -11.97 15.62 -17.35
CA GLN A 75 -13.17 15.52 -18.20
C GLN A 75 -13.50 14.09 -18.62
N LYS A 76 -12.57 13.14 -18.44
CA LYS A 76 -12.81 11.74 -18.80
C LYS A 76 -13.69 11.06 -17.78
N SER A 77 -14.58 10.21 -18.27
CA SER A 77 -15.32 9.32 -17.39
C SER A 77 -14.40 8.18 -16.89
N PRO A 78 -14.70 7.56 -15.74
CA PRO A 78 -13.94 6.41 -15.24
C PRO A 78 -13.80 5.30 -16.30
N GLU A 79 -14.85 5.03 -17.08
CA GLU A 79 -14.86 4.01 -18.13
C GLU A 79 -13.89 4.35 -19.28
N GLU A 80 -13.76 5.64 -19.63
CA GLU A 80 -12.80 6.08 -20.64
C GLU A 80 -11.36 5.93 -20.16
N ILE A 81 -11.09 6.18 -18.87
CA ILE A 81 -9.76 5.98 -18.28
C ILE A 81 -9.44 4.49 -18.22
N GLN A 82 -10.39 3.67 -17.78
CA GLN A 82 -10.26 2.21 -17.77
C GLN A 82 -9.99 1.65 -19.17
N ALA A 83 -10.67 2.14 -20.21
CA ALA A 83 -10.42 1.71 -21.59
C ALA A 83 -8.98 2.03 -22.05
N VAL A 84 -8.42 3.17 -21.62
CA VAL A 84 -7.02 3.52 -21.89
C VAL A 84 -6.07 2.58 -21.15
N LEU A 85 -6.32 2.31 -19.88
CA LEU A 85 -5.50 1.41 -19.05
C LEU A 85 -5.56 -0.03 -19.54
N ASN A 86 -6.76 -0.54 -19.86
CA ASN A 86 -6.95 -1.88 -20.45
C ASN A 86 -6.25 -2.05 -21.81
N GLY A 87 -6.01 -0.94 -22.53
CA GLY A 87 -5.25 -0.96 -23.78
C GLY A 87 -3.73 -1.09 -23.59
N TRP A 88 -3.23 -1.13 -22.36
CA TRP A 88 -1.79 -1.30 -22.09
C TRP A 88 -1.45 -2.78 -21.98
N ASP A 89 -0.87 -3.33 -23.05
CA ASP A 89 -0.48 -4.75 -23.17
C ASP A 89 0.45 -5.29 -22.06
N LYS A 90 1.01 -4.41 -21.22
CA LYS A 90 1.92 -4.75 -20.12
C LYS A 90 1.28 -4.73 -18.74
N ILE A 91 0.02 -4.32 -18.61
CA ILE A 91 -0.70 -4.46 -17.34
C ILE A 91 -1.07 -5.94 -17.18
N PRO A 92 -0.67 -6.60 -16.06
CA PRO A 92 -1.06 -7.97 -15.78
C PRO A 92 -2.56 -8.19 -15.95
N SER A 93 -2.99 -9.31 -16.54
CA SER A 93 -4.40 -9.57 -16.82
C SER A 93 -5.31 -9.59 -15.58
N TRP A 94 -4.76 -9.85 -14.40
CA TRP A 94 -5.48 -9.79 -13.12
C TRP A 94 -5.71 -8.35 -12.64
N LEU A 95 -4.88 -7.41 -13.08
CA LEU A 95 -5.07 -5.97 -12.90
C LEU A 95 -5.98 -5.38 -13.98
N GLN A 96 -6.53 -6.19 -14.89
CA GLN A 96 -7.49 -5.75 -15.91
C GLN A 96 -8.91 -6.18 -15.51
N GLY A 97 -9.94 -5.62 -16.16
CA GLY A 97 -11.32 -6.02 -15.92
C GLY A 97 -11.85 -5.54 -14.56
N ASP A 98 -12.24 -6.47 -13.70
CA ASP A 98 -13.01 -6.19 -12.47
C ASP A 98 -12.23 -5.38 -11.43
N PHE A 99 -10.90 -5.49 -11.41
CA PHE A 99 -10.06 -4.67 -10.53
C PHE A 99 -10.12 -3.19 -10.92
N LEU A 100 -9.85 -2.86 -12.19
CA LEU A 100 -9.91 -1.47 -12.67
C LEU A 100 -11.32 -0.91 -12.68
N SER A 101 -12.33 -1.76 -12.92
CA SER A 101 -13.73 -1.34 -12.87
C SER A 101 -14.19 -0.95 -11.46
N SER A 102 -13.54 -1.52 -10.44
CA SER A 102 -13.84 -1.29 -9.02
C SER A 102 -13.00 -0.17 -8.40
N LEU A 103 -12.03 0.40 -9.11
CA LEU A 103 -11.30 1.58 -8.65
C LEU A 103 -12.20 2.81 -8.75
N ASP A 104 -12.15 3.67 -7.74
CA ASP A 104 -12.87 4.93 -7.79
C ASP A 104 -12.25 5.89 -8.84
N ALA A 105 -13.04 6.90 -9.20
CA ALA A 105 -12.66 7.86 -10.23
C ALA A 105 -11.39 8.65 -9.89
N HIS A 106 -11.15 8.97 -8.62
CA HIS A 106 -9.95 9.69 -8.18
C HIS A 106 -8.72 8.79 -8.38
N THR A 107 -8.78 7.55 -7.90
CA THR A 107 -7.67 6.59 -8.01
C THR A 107 -7.32 6.27 -9.46
N LEU A 108 -8.31 6.09 -10.33
CA LEU A 108 -8.08 5.88 -11.77
C LEU A 108 -7.34 7.07 -12.41
N LYS A 109 -7.71 8.30 -12.05
CA LYS A 109 -7.01 9.51 -12.53
C LYS A 109 -5.59 9.55 -12.01
N LEU A 110 -5.37 9.20 -10.74
CA LEU A 110 -4.05 9.16 -10.13
C LEU A 110 -3.14 8.14 -10.82
N PHE A 111 -3.62 6.91 -11.05
CA PHE A 111 -2.91 5.87 -11.82
C PHE A 111 -2.50 6.34 -13.22
N LEU A 112 -3.38 7.07 -13.92
CA LEU A 112 -3.06 7.62 -15.23
C LEU A 112 -2.08 8.82 -15.15
N SER A 113 -2.15 9.61 -14.09
CA SER A 113 -1.37 10.84 -13.91
C SER A 113 0.10 10.57 -13.59
N VAL A 114 0.41 9.50 -12.85
CA VAL A 114 1.79 9.09 -12.50
C VAL A 114 2.70 8.95 -13.73
N PRO A 115 2.41 8.09 -14.73
CA PRO A 115 3.27 7.91 -15.90
C PRO A 115 3.31 9.17 -16.80
N ILE A 116 2.23 9.94 -16.85
CA ILE A 116 2.19 11.21 -17.58
C ILE A 116 3.16 12.22 -16.94
N ALA A 117 3.09 12.37 -15.62
CA ALA A 117 3.93 13.31 -14.89
C ALA A 117 5.41 12.89 -14.89
N LEU A 118 5.71 11.60 -14.73
CA LEU A 118 7.08 11.10 -14.62
C LEU A 118 7.79 10.90 -15.97
N ILE A 119 7.04 10.66 -17.04
CA ILE A 119 7.62 10.33 -18.36
C ILE A 119 7.22 11.37 -19.41
N ALA A 120 5.91 11.53 -19.64
CA ALA A 120 5.44 12.36 -20.75
C ALA A 120 5.80 13.84 -20.56
N MET A 121 5.64 14.38 -19.34
CA MET A 121 5.90 15.79 -19.05
C MET A 121 7.37 16.19 -19.17
N PRO A 122 8.34 15.43 -18.63
CA PRO A 122 9.76 15.62 -18.91
C PRO A 122 10.09 15.58 -20.40
N ILE A 123 9.48 14.66 -21.16
CA ILE A 123 9.69 14.59 -22.62
C ILE A 123 9.11 15.83 -23.32
N ILE A 124 7.90 16.25 -22.96
CA ILE A 124 7.26 17.47 -23.49
C ILE A 124 8.13 18.69 -23.21
N PHE A 125 8.69 18.80 -21.99
CA PHE A 125 9.63 19.85 -21.64
C PHE A 125 10.85 19.86 -22.59
N VAL A 126 11.48 18.71 -22.83
CA VAL A 126 12.62 18.59 -23.76
C VAL A 126 12.22 18.98 -25.18
N LEU A 127 11.06 18.55 -25.67
CA LEU A 127 10.54 18.89 -26.99
C LEU A 127 10.28 20.40 -27.11
N LEU A 128 9.64 21.01 -26.12
CA LEU A 128 9.44 22.45 -26.05
C LEU A 128 10.77 23.19 -26.07
N PHE A 129 11.74 22.74 -25.28
CA PHE A 129 13.08 23.32 -25.26
C PHE A 129 13.72 23.29 -26.64
N ILE A 130 13.66 22.16 -27.35
CA ILE A 130 14.20 22.04 -28.71
C ILE A 130 13.51 23.00 -29.68
N VAL A 131 12.17 23.08 -29.64
CA VAL A 131 11.38 23.93 -30.53
C VAL A 131 11.63 25.42 -30.26
N ILE A 132 11.51 25.84 -28.99
CA ILE A 132 11.71 27.23 -28.56
C ILE A 132 13.15 27.66 -28.83
N ASN A 133 14.13 26.81 -28.53
CA ASN A 133 15.53 27.09 -28.82
C ASN A 133 15.77 27.28 -30.32
N LYS A 134 15.16 26.46 -31.19
CA LYS A 134 15.24 26.67 -32.65
C LYS A 134 14.67 28.03 -33.06
N ILE A 135 13.51 28.41 -32.54
CA ILE A 135 12.87 29.71 -32.83
C ILE A 135 13.76 30.87 -32.36
N LEU A 136 14.24 30.81 -31.10
CA LEU A 136 15.07 31.87 -30.54
C LEU A 136 16.46 31.92 -31.18
N LEU A 137 17.01 30.81 -31.67
CA LEU A 137 18.25 30.81 -32.46
C LEU A 137 18.05 31.48 -33.83
N ILE A 138 16.88 31.37 -34.45
CA ILE A 138 16.54 32.13 -35.67
C ILE A 138 16.49 33.63 -35.34
N LEU A 139 15.80 34.01 -34.26
CA LEU A 139 15.73 35.38 -33.79
C LEU A 139 17.12 35.94 -33.47
N HIS A 140 17.96 35.17 -32.78
CA HIS A 140 19.35 35.51 -32.47
C HIS A 140 20.17 35.80 -33.73
N LYS A 141 19.99 35.02 -34.81
CA LYS A 141 20.69 35.28 -36.09
C LYS A 141 20.29 36.64 -36.67
N ILE A 142 19.01 37.01 -36.55
CA ILE A 142 18.48 38.32 -37.00
C ILE A 142 19.08 39.44 -36.14
N ILE A 143 19.04 39.31 -34.81
CA ILE A 143 19.59 40.30 -33.86
C ILE A 143 21.10 40.48 -34.07
N CYS A 144 21.86 39.39 -34.23
CA CYS A 144 23.30 39.46 -34.46
C CYS A 144 23.65 40.10 -35.82
N ALA A 145 22.78 39.98 -36.83
CA ALA A 145 22.95 40.67 -38.09
C ALA A 145 22.66 42.18 -37.94
N PHE A 146 21.62 42.55 -37.20
CA PHE A 146 21.21 43.94 -36.99
C PHE A 146 22.16 44.73 -36.08
N CYS A 147 22.61 44.14 -34.97
CA CYS A 147 23.51 44.79 -34.00
C CYS A 147 25.00 44.86 -34.45
N GLY A 148 25.31 44.51 -35.70
CA GLY A 148 26.67 44.65 -36.25
C GLY A 148 27.73 43.71 -35.65
N PHE A 149 27.35 42.71 -34.84
CA PHE A 149 28.30 41.78 -34.23
C PHE A 149 29.12 40.98 -35.24
N LYS A 150 28.70 40.94 -36.52
CA LYS A 150 29.44 40.34 -37.64
C LYS A 150 30.80 41.02 -37.93
N SER A 151 30.97 42.32 -37.64
CA SER A 151 32.17 43.09 -38.05
C SER A 151 33.35 43.07 -37.06
N ARG A 152 33.15 42.59 -35.81
CA ARG A 152 34.24 42.50 -34.82
C ARG A 152 35.20 41.35 -35.16
N ARG A 153 36.50 41.64 -35.29
CA ARG A 153 37.56 40.63 -35.44
C ARG A 153 37.69 39.82 -34.15
N ASN A 154 37.61 38.50 -34.25
CA ASN A 154 37.86 37.58 -33.14
C ASN A 154 39.37 37.40 -32.95
N THR A 155 39.91 37.87 -31.82
CA THR A 155 41.29 37.57 -31.40
C THR A 155 41.39 36.13 -30.90
N PHE A 156 42.60 35.56 -30.88
CA PHE A 156 42.84 34.20 -30.37
C PHE A 156 42.29 34.00 -28.95
N PHE A 157 42.51 34.97 -28.06
CA PHE A 157 41.96 34.95 -26.69
C PHE A 157 40.42 34.89 -26.66
N THR A 158 39.73 35.69 -27.47
CA THR A 158 38.26 35.64 -27.55
C THR A 158 37.73 34.33 -28.13
N ARG A 159 38.52 33.62 -28.95
CA ARG A 159 38.14 32.29 -29.45
C ARG A 159 38.29 31.21 -28.38
N ILE A 160 39.34 31.28 -27.55
CA ILE A 160 39.52 30.37 -26.39
C ILE A 160 38.38 30.56 -25.38
N LEU A 161 38.06 31.79 -25.02
CA LEU A 161 36.93 32.05 -24.11
C LEU A 161 35.59 31.59 -24.73
N GLY A 162 35.41 31.78 -26.04
CA GLY A 162 34.26 31.25 -26.78
C GLY A 162 34.21 29.72 -26.76
N PHE A 163 35.35 29.04 -26.90
CA PHE A 163 35.46 27.58 -26.81
C PHE A 163 35.00 27.07 -25.44
N LEU A 164 35.53 27.64 -24.34
CA LEU A 164 35.16 27.23 -22.98
C LEU A 164 33.68 27.43 -22.69
N LEU A 165 33.13 28.59 -23.06
CA LEU A 165 31.70 28.87 -22.93
C LEU A 165 30.86 27.94 -23.82
N GLY A 166 31.42 27.56 -24.97
CA GLY A 166 30.86 26.54 -25.86
C GLY A 166 30.77 25.16 -25.23
N CYS A 167 31.82 24.71 -24.55
CA CYS A 167 31.81 23.45 -23.80
C CYS A 167 30.72 23.46 -22.72
N LEU A 168 30.69 24.51 -21.88
CA LEU A 168 29.72 24.65 -20.80
C LEU A 168 28.28 24.66 -21.33
N GLN A 169 28.03 25.41 -22.40
CA GLN A 169 26.73 25.44 -23.05
C GLN A 169 26.34 24.08 -23.63
N GLY A 170 27.28 23.36 -24.25
CA GLY A 170 27.04 22.02 -24.79
C GLY A 170 26.68 21.02 -23.69
N ALA A 171 27.39 21.06 -22.56
CA ALA A 171 27.07 20.26 -21.39
C ALA A 171 25.69 20.63 -20.80
N ALA A 172 25.38 21.92 -20.66
CA ALA A 172 24.07 22.34 -20.15
C ALA A 172 22.89 21.86 -21.04
N ILE A 173 23.05 21.91 -22.37
CA ILE A 173 22.05 21.34 -23.30
C ILE A 173 21.92 19.83 -23.10
N ALA A 174 23.04 19.13 -22.88
CA ALA A 174 23.03 17.70 -22.65
C ALA A 174 22.27 17.35 -21.36
N GLY A 175 22.49 18.10 -20.27
CA GLY A 175 21.73 17.94 -19.02
C GLY A 175 20.22 18.14 -19.20
N ILE A 176 19.81 19.15 -19.97
CA ILE A 176 18.39 19.37 -20.30
C ILE A 176 17.80 18.20 -21.10
N ILE A 177 18.51 17.71 -22.11
CA ILE A 177 18.01 16.59 -22.95
C ILE A 177 17.98 15.28 -22.16
N LEU A 178 18.95 15.06 -21.27
CA LEU A 178 19.05 13.86 -20.44
C LEU A 178 18.17 13.92 -19.18
N LEU A 179 17.49 15.04 -18.93
CA LEU A 179 16.65 15.25 -17.74
C LEU A 179 15.69 14.08 -17.45
N PRO A 180 14.94 13.51 -18.43
CA PRO A 180 14.06 12.38 -18.16
C PRO A 180 14.80 11.13 -17.68
N ALA A 181 15.97 10.84 -18.27
CA ALA A 181 16.78 9.68 -17.90
C ALA A 181 17.45 9.87 -16.54
N ILE A 182 17.90 11.09 -16.22
CA ILE A 182 18.45 11.47 -14.91
C ILE A 182 17.39 11.31 -13.82
N GLY A 183 16.19 11.87 -14.02
CA GLY A 183 15.12 11.83 -13.02
C GLY A 183 14.62 10.43 -12.72
N ILE A 184 14.31 9.64 -13.76
CA ILE A 184 13.88 8.24 -13.57
C ILE A 184 15.03 7.40 -12.99
N GLY A 185 16.27 7.64 -13.43
CA GLY A 185 17.45 6.97 -12.89
C GLY A 185 17.62 7.22 -11.39
N ASN A 186 17.39 8.45 -10.93
CA ASN A 186 17.46 8.80 -9.51
C ASN A 186 16.35 8.14 -8.69
N ILE A 187 15.11 8.13 -9.19
CA ILE A 187 13.99 7.40 -8.55
C ILE A 187 14.31 5.91 -8.42
N ALA A 188 14.83 5.29 -9.49
CA ALA A 188 15.21 3.88 -9.47
C ALA A 188 16.36 3.59 -8.50
N ARG A 189 17.31 4.53 -8.36
CA ARG A 189 18.42 4.43 -7.40
C ARG A 189 17.94 4.50 -5.97
N GLU A 190 17.05 5.46 -5.67
CA GLU A 190 16.46 5.63 -4.34
C GLU A 190 15.69 4.38 -3.92
N ALA A 191 14.81 3.88 -4.79
CA ALA A 191 14.11 2.62 -4.54
C ALA A 191 15.07 1.44 -4.33
N HIS A 192 16.15 1.34 -5.13
CA HIS A 192 17.15 0.28 -4.99
C HIS A 192 17.94 0.37 -3.68
N GLU A 193 18.39 1.57 -3.29
CA GLU A 193 19.10 1.80 -2.04
C GLU A 193 18.21 1.41 -0.85
N GLU A 194 16.94 1.79 -0.88
CA GLU A 194 16.01 1.54 0.22
C GLU A 194 15.55 0.08 0.31
N ILE A 195 15.26 -0.57 -0.83
CA ILE A 195 14.94 -2.01 -0.88
C ILE A 195 16.12 -2.83 -0.36
N ASN A 196 17.37 -2.49 -0.71
CA ASN A 196 18.53 -3.22 -0.20
C ASN A 196 18.77 -3.01 1.29
N LEU A 197 18.39 -1.85 1.84
CA LEU A 197 18.47 -1.59 3.28
C LEU A 197 17.36 -2.30 4.07
N SER A 198 16.17 -2.45 3.48
CA SER A 198 15.03 -3.09 4.14
C SER A 198 14.98 -4.60 3.94
N SER A 199 15.65 -5.15 2.92
CA SER A 199 15.32 -6.48 2.40
C SER A 199 16.42 -7.52 2.35
N ASP A 200 17.46 -7.40 3.20
CA ASP A 200 18.73 -8.13 3.14
C ASP A 200 18.57 -9.65 2.85
N GLY A 201 18.59 -10.02 1.55
CA GLY A 201 18.54 -11.41 1.08
C GLY A 201 17.21 -11.96 0.53
N SER A 202 16.13 -11.19 0.43
CA SER A 202 14.86 -11.71 -0.12
C SER A 202 14.92 -11.99 -1.64
N GLU A 203 14.21 -13.02 -2.13
CA GLU A 203 14.15 -13.35 -3.57
C GLU A 203 13.57 -12.20 -4.41
N SER A 204 12.64 -11.43 -3.83
CA SER A 204 12.02 -10.27 -4.48
C SER A 204 12.97 -9.07 -4.56
N ALA A 205 13.76 -8.83 -3.52
CA ALA A 205 14.85 -7.86 -3.57
C ALA A 205 15.91 -8.28 -4.60
N ALA A 206 16.21 -9.59 -4.71
CA ALA A 206 17.12 -10.11 -5.73
C ALA A 206 16.59 -9.86 -7.15
N LYS A 207 15.30 -10.10 -7.44
CA LYS A 207 14.71 -9.81 -8.77
C LYS A 207 14.63 -8.33 -9.08
N PHE A 208 14.32 -7.49 -8.08
CA PHE A 208 14.38 -6.05 -8.24
C PHE A 208 15.81 -5.60 -8.53
N ASN A 209 16.79 -6.13 -7.81
CA ASN A 209 18.21 -5.87 -8.03
C ASN A 209 18.65 -6.31 -9.42
N GLU A 210 18.29 -7.51 -9.89
CA GLU A 210 18.56 -7.96 -11.25
C GLU A 210 18.00 -6.98 -12.30
N THR A 211 16.77 -6.50 -12.09
CA THR A 211 16.13 -5.52 -12.98
C THR A 211 16.84 -4.17 -12.94
N TYR A 212 17.20 -3.69 -11.75
CA TYR A 212 17.97 -2.46 -11.57
C TYR A 212 19.35 -2.57 -12.23
N GLU A 213 20.07 -3.66 -11.99
CA GLU A 213 21.38 -3.93 -12.57
C GLU A 213 21.33 -3.99 -14.10
N ALA A 214 20.30 -4.64 -14.66
CA ALA A 214 20.12 -4.77 -16.09
C ALA A 214 19.76 -3.44 -16.78
N TYR A 215 18.87 -2.63 -16.18
CA TYR A 215 18.23 -1.53 -16.92
C TYR A 215 18.52 -0.12 -16.37
N ALA A 216 18.72 0.04 -15.06
CA ALA A 216 18.79 1.36 -14.42
C ALA A 216 20.22 1.73 -14.01
N LYS A 217 20.99 0.79 -13.44
CA LYS A 217 22.31 1.00 -12.83
C LYS A 217 23.27 1.82 -13.69
N SER A 218 23.38 1.48 -14.97
CA SER A 218 24.30 2.15 -15.91
C SER A 218 23.99 3.64 -16.14
N VAL A 219 22.74 4.05 -15.91
CA VAL A 219 22.28 5.44 -15.96
C VAL A 219 22.31 6.06 -14.56
N SER A 220 21.69 5.41 -13.59
CA SER A 220 21.51 5.87 -12.21
C SER A 220 22.81 6.15 -11.45
N GLU A 221 23.83 5.31 -11.61
CA GLU A 221 25.12 5.43 -10.91
C GLU A 221 26.15 6.21 -11.74
N HIS A 222 25.73 6.77 -12.86
CA HIS A 222 26.64 7.43 -13.77
C HIS A 222 27.15 8.77 -13.17
N PRO A 223 28.47 9.04 -13.13
CA PRO A 223 29.00 10.26 -12.51
C PRO A 223 28.44 11.57 -13.09
N LEU A 224 28.08 11.57 -14.38
CA LEU A 224 27.43 12.73 -15.01
C LEU A 224 26.01 12.97 -14.47
N VAL A 225 25.26 11.92 -14.13
CA VAL A 225 23.93 12.05 -13.52
C VAL A 225 24.05 12.72 -12.16
N PHE A 226 24.97 12.25 -11.32
CA PHE A 226 25.28 12.90 -10.03
C PHE A 226 25.68 14.37 -10.19
N MET A 227 26.58 14.68 -11.14
CA MET A 227 26.98 16.07 -11.38
C MET A 227 25.81 16.95 -11.87
N TYR A 228 24.95 16.44 -12.76
CA TYR A 228 23.79 17.20 -13.22
C TYR A 228 22.73 17.38 -12.12
N GLY A 229 22.60 16.42 -11.21
CA GLY A 229 21.78 16.55 -10.00
C GLY A 229 22.20 17.74 -9.15
N ILE A 230 23.50 17.86 -8.84
CA ILE A 230 24.07 19.03 -8.11
C ILE A 230 23.81 20.35 -8.87
N LEU A 231 23.80 20.32 -10.19
CA LEU A 231 23.56 21.50 -11.03
C LEU A 231 22.06 21.87 -11.15
N GLY A 232 21.17 21.19 -10.41
CA GLY A 232 19.76 21.53 -10.30
C GLY A 232 18.85 20.85 -11.32
N VAL A 233 19.33 19.83 -12.05
CA VAL A 233 18.50 19.06 -12.97
C VAL A 233 17.45 18.24 -12.21
N ASP A 234 17.76 17.77 -11.00
CA ASP A 234 16.82 17.01 -10.16
C ASP A 234 15.65 17.87 -9.70
N ALA A 235 15.94 19.06 -9.17
CA ALA A 235 14.90 20.03 -8.79
C ALA A 235 14.02 20.43 -10.00
N MET A 236 14.61 20.49 -11.19
CA MET A 236 13.87 20.75 -12.41
C MET A 236 12.96 19.57 -12.80
N TYR A 237 13.46 18.34 -12.69
CA TYR A 237 12.67 17.14 -12.93
C TYR A 237 11.51 17.04 -11.94
N GLU A 238 11.78 17.17 -10.64
CA GLU A 238 10.78 17.11 -9.56
C GLU A 238 9.62 18.08 -9.82
N ARG A 239 9.93 19.33 -10.17
CA ARG A 239 8.89 20.32 -10.49
C ARG A 239 8.13 19.98 -11.76
N ILE A 240 8.80 19.49 -12.81
CA ILE A 240 8.14 19.07 -14.05
C ILE A 240 7.24 17.85 -13.81
N SER A 241 7.62 16.97 -12.89
CA SER A 241 6.83 15.81 -12.47
C SER A 241 5.78 16.11 -11.39
N THR A 242 5.64 17.35 -10.95
CA THR A 242 4.56 17.73 -10.04
C THR A 242 3.27 17.87 -10.85
N ALA A 243 2.25 17.08 -10.53
CA ALA A 243 0.93 17.13 -11.18
C ALA A 243 -0.13 17.65 -10.21
N ARG A 244 -1.29 18.08 -10.73
CA ARG A 244 -2.44 18.41 -9.87
C ARG A 244 -3.46 17.30 -9.88
N VAL A 245 -3.71 16.71 -8.72
CA VAL A 245 -4.77 15.71 -8.54
C VAL A 245 -5.85 16.34 -7.69
N ASP A 246 -7.04 16.46 -8.26
CA ASP A 246 -8.22 17.11 -7.65
C ASP A 246 -7.97 18.51 -7.06
N GLY A 247 -7.01 19.23 -7.64
CA GLY A 247 -6.68 20.62 -7.29
C GLY A 247 -5.46 20.77 -6.38
N GLU A 248 -4.93 19.69 -5.83
CA GLU A 248 -3.74 19.70 -4.97
C GLU A 248 -2.46 19.40 -5.74
N GLU A 249 -1.36 20.11 -5.43
CA GLU A 249 -0.06 19.86 -6.06
C GLU A 249 0.61 18.63 -5.45
N THR A 250 0.76 17.59 -6.25
CA THR A 250 1.32 16.30 -5.86
C THR A 250 2.65 16.07 -6.56
N LYS A 251 3.69 15.80 -5.78
CA LYS A 251 5.00 15.42 -6.29
C LYS A 251 5.03 13.94 -6.66
N MET A 252 4.70 13.62 -7.90
CA MET A 252 4.62 12.23 -8.37
C MET A 252 5.96 11.48 -8.27
N ALA A 253 7.08 12.20 -8.31
CA ALA A 253 8.42 11.62 -8.16
C ALA A 253 8.68 11.04 -6.76
N GLU A 254 8.05 11.59 -5.72
CA GLU A 254 8.17 11.10 -4.33
C GLU A 254 7.28 9.86 -4.09
N LEU A 255 6.24 9.64 -4.91
CA LEU A 255 5.33 8.50 -4.76
C LEU A 255 5.89 7.18 -5.27
N LEU A 256 6.68 7.24 -6.34
CA LEU A 256 7.12 6.04 -7.05
C LEU A 256 8.11 5.17 -6.23
N PRO A 257 9.09 5.73 -5.50
CA PRO A 257 9.92 4.94 -4.59
C PRO A 257 9.09 4.16 -3.56
N ASP A 258 8.18 4.83 -2.84
CA ASP A 258 7.33 4.17 -1.83
C ASP A 258 6.45 3.07 -2.44
N ALA A 259 5.84 3.32 -3.61
CA ALA A 259 5.05 2.32 -4.32
C ALA A 259 5.89 1.09 -4.72
N LEU A 260 7.11 1.32 -5.20
CA LEU A 260 8.03 0.23 -5.59
C LEU A 260 8.49 -0.57 -4.38
N ILE A 261 8.74 0.08 -3.24
CA ILE A 261 9.13 -0.59 -1.99
C ILE A 261 7.98 -1.43 -1.46
N ILE A 262 6.76 -0.87 -1.37
CA ILE A 262 5.57 -1.63 -0.94
C ILE A 262 5.34 -2.82 -1.88
N ALA A 263 5.45 -2.63 -3.21
CA ALA A 263 5.32 -3.73 -4.16
C ALA A 263 6.41 -4.80 -3.97
N ALA A 264 7.67 -4.40 -3.72
CA ALA A 264 8.76 -5.31 -3.45
C ALA A 264 8.52 -6.12 -2.16
N ASP A 265 8.09 -5.47 -1.09
CA ASP A 265 7.76 -6.12 0.18
C ASP A 265 6.57 -7.07 0.03
N VAL A 266 5.47 -6.67 -0.62
CA VAL A 266 4.32 -7.55 -0.90
C VAL A 266 4.74 -8.78 -1.71
N THR A 267 5.60 -8.61 -2.72
CA THR A 267 6.08 -9.76 -3.50
C THR A 267 6.99 -10.68 -2.71
N ALA A 268 7.71 -10.18 -1.69
CA ALA A 268 8.55 -11.01 -0.82
C ALA A 268 7.70 -12.03 -0.05
N PHE A 269 6.45 -11.70 0.29
CA PHE A 269 5.50 -12.62 0.91
C PHE A 269 5.03 -13.77 0.00
N GLY A 270 5.29 -13.71 -1.31
CA GLY A 270 4.82 -14.69 -2.30
C GLY A 270 5.37 -16.13 -2.13
N GLY A 271 6.31 -16.35 -1.21
CA GLY A 271 6.86 -17.66 -0.86
C GLY A 271 6.99 -17.92 0.64
N CYS A 272 6.48 -17.02 1.48
CA CYS A 272 6.51 -17.16 2.93
C CYS A 272 5.51 -18.23 3.39
N ASP A 273 5.79 -18.89 4.52
CA ASP A 273 4.80 -19.75 5.15
C ASP A 273 3.76 -18.84 5.83
N PRO A 274 2.50 -18.80 5.37
CA PRO A 274 1.50 -17.93 5.96
C PRO A 274 1.17 -18.28 7.43
N LYS A 275 1.69 -19.41 7.95
CA LYS A 275 1.40 -19.92 9.30
C LYS A 275 2.37 -19.44 10.38
N SER A 276 3.50 -18.89 10.01
CA SER A 276 4.49 -18.38 10.96
C SER A 276 5.25 -17.23 10.35
N LEU A 277 5.29 -16.12 11.06
CA LEU A 277 6.10 -14.96 10.73
C LEU A 277 7.41 -15.00 11.49
N THR A 278 8.47 -14.67 10.78
CA THR A 278 9.75 -14.27 11.35
C THR A 278 9.70 -12.80 11.77
N SER A 279 10.55 -12.40 12.72
CA SER A 279 10.65 -10.98 13.12
C SER A 279 11.01 -10.03 11.97
N GLU A 280 11.64 -10.54 10.90
CA GLU A 280 11.91 -9.77 9.69
C GLU A 280 10.63 -9.51 8.88
N GLU A 281 9.77 -10.52 8.74
CA GLU A 281 8.48 -10.40 8.04
C GLU A 281 7.52 -9.47 8.78
N GLU A 282 7.48 -9.52 10.11
CA GLU A 282 6.71 -8.58 10.92
C GLU A 282 7.21 -7.14 10.75
N ALA A 283 8.53 -6.93 10.83
CA ALA A 283 9.13 -5.63 10.62
C ALA A 283 8.83 -5.06 9.22
N ARG A 284 8.76 -5.93 8.19
CA ARG A 284 8.35 -5.54 6.84
C ARG A 284 6.89 -5.09 6.80
N ILE A 285 5.97 -5.83 7.41
CA ILE A 285 4.55 -5.44 7.50
C ILE A 285 4.44 -4.07 8.17
N LEU A 286 5.06 -3.88 9.32
CA LEU A 286 5.07 -2.59 10.04
C LEU A 286 5.68 -1.46 9.20
N SER A 287 6.73 -1.74 8.41
CA SER A 287 7.34 -0.75 7.53
C SER A 287 6.41 -0.34 6.38
N MET A 288 5.66 -1.29 5.80
CA MET A 288 4.65 -1.01 4.78
C MET A 288 3.54 -0.13 5.36
N LEU A 289 3.03 -0.47 6.55
CA LEU A 289 2.00 0.34 7.24
C LEU A 289 2.46 1.78 7.43
N LYS A 290 3.68 1.96 7.94
CA LYS A 290 4.26 3.30 8.16
C LYS A 290 4.41 4.11 6.87
N ARG A 291 4.74 3.47 5.75
CA ARG A 291 4.83 4.14 4.43
C ARG A 291 3.47 4.57 3.92
N VAL A 292 2.47 3.70 4.07
CA VAL A 292 1.08 4.02 3.71
C VAL A 292 0.61 5.21 4.54
N GLU A 293 0.77 5.17 5.87
CA GLU A 293 0.39 6.25 6.80
C GLU A 293 1.15 7.56 6.57
N GLY A 294 2.43 7.48 6.19
CA GLY A 294 3.27 8.66 5.98
C GLY A 294 2.96 9.46 4.72
N ASN A 295 2.13 8.91 3.82
CA ASN A 295 1.88 9.47 2.50
C ASN A 295 0.38 9.42 2.15
N PRO A 296 -0.37 10.54 2.23
CA PRO A 296 -1.82 10.57 2.00
C PRO A 296 -2.24 10.00 0.65
N ILE A 297 -1.45 10.24 -0.39
CA ILE A 297 -1.74 9.75 -1.73
C ILE A 297 -1.49 8.23 -1.82
N MET A 298 -0.51 7.72 -1.09
CA MET A 298 -0.33 6.27 -0.94
C MET A 298 -1.49 5.65 -0.18
N THR A 299 -1.98 6.31 0.88
CA THR A 299 -3.18 5.91 1.61
C THR A 299 -4.37 5.81 0.66
N ASP A 300 -4.60 6.83 -0.18
CA ASP A 300 -5.67 6.82 -1.19
C ASP A 300 -5.53 5.66 -2.18
N LEU A 301 -4.32 5.47 -2.73
CA LEU A 301 -4.02 4.40 -3.69
C LEU A 301 -4.26 3.02 -3.09
N ILE A 302 -3.74 2.77 -1.88
CA ILE A 302 -3.82 1.46 -1.24
C ILE A 302 -5.23 1.18 -0.75
N ALA A 303 -5.95 2.17 -0.20
CA ALA A 303 -7.35 2.00 0.21
C ALA A 303 -8.20 1.55 -0.97
N SER A 304 -8.04 2.21 -2.12
CA SER A 304 -8.78 1.85 -3.32
C SER A 304 -8.30 0.55 -3.94
N ALA A 305 -7.00 0.28 -3.98
CA ALA A 305 -6.48 -0.99 -4.49
C ALA A 305 -6.98 -2.19 -3.67
N VAL A 306 -6.95 -2.09 -2.35
CA VAL A 306 -7.39 -3.14 -1.43
C VAL A 306 -8.90 -3.36 -1.54
N ARG A 307 -9.69 -2.27 -1.56
CA ARG A 307 -11.14 -2.33 -1.81
C ARG A 307 -11.49 -2.96 -3.16
N SER A 308 -10.83 -2.53 -4.24
CA SER A 308 -11.02 -3.10 -5.57
C SER A 308 -10.58 -4.55 -5.66
N GLY A 309 -9.51 -4.91 -4.94
CA GLY A 309 -9.07 -6.29 -4.76
C GLY A 309 -10.16 -7.16 -4.14
N SER A 310 -10.81 -6.69 -3.07
CA SER A 310 -11.93 -7.40 -2.45
C SER A 310 -13.12 -7.58 -3.39
N TYR A 311 -13.50 -6.56 -4.16
CA TYR A 311 -14.58 -6.70 -5.15
C TYR A 311 -14.22 -7.66 -6.29
N ALA A 312 -12.99 -7.62 -6.78
CA ALA A 312 -12.51 -8.55 -7.81
C ALA A 312 -12.43 -9.99 -7.28
N TYR A 313 -12.12 -10.20 -6.00
CA TYR A 313 -12.20 -11.52 -5.38
C TYR A 313 -13.64 -12.06 -5.36
N GLU A 314 -14.60 -11.27 -4.90
CA GLU A 314 -16.03 -11.66 -4.82
C GLU A 314 -16.61 -12.03 -6.19
N ASN A 315 -16.20 -11.30 -7.24
CA ASN A 315 -16.60 -11.58 -8.62
C ASN A 315 -15.89 -12.80 -9.24
N GLY A 316 -15.01 -13.47 -8.48
CA GLY A 316 -14.26 -14.65 -8.93
C GLY A 316 -13.14 -14.34 -9.93
N SER A 317 -12.71 -13.08 -10.01
CA SER A 317 -11.69 -12.61 -10.98
C SER A 317 -10.29 -13.13 -10.64
N PHE A 318 -10.04 -13.48 -9.37
CA PHE A 318 -8.89 -14.29 -8.96
C PHE A 318 -9.24 -15.20 -7.77
N PRO A 319 -8.79 -16.46 -7.78
CA PRO A 319 -9.05 -17.38 -6.68
C PRO A 319 -8.06 -17.13 -5.53
N VAL A 320 -8.56 -16.85 -4.33
CA VAL A 320 -7.82 -17.13 -3.10
C VAL A 320 -8.02 -18.61 -2.81
N THR A 321 -6.94 -19.38 -2.86
CA THR A 321 -6.97 -20.81 -2.49
C THR A 321 -6.20 -20.96 -1.19
N ALA A 322 -6.91 -20.84 -0.08
CA ALA A 322 -6.40 -21.15 1.24
C ALA A 322 -7.19 -22.35 1.79
N PRO A 323 -6.56 -23.26 2.56
CA PRO A 323 -7.31 -24.29 3.28
C PRO A 323 -8.18 -23.63 4.35
N ASP A 324 -9.34 -24.21 4.65
CA ASP A 324 -10.09 -23.79 5.82
C ASP A 324 -9.27 -24.05 7.09
N PRO A 325 -9.30 -23.16 8.09
CA PRO A 325 -10.15 -21.96 8.19
C PRO A 325 -9.50 -20.65 7.71
N PHE A 326 -8.28 -20.69 7.15
CA PHE A 326 -7.60 -19.50 6.63
C PHE A 326 -8.41 -18.80 5.55
N ASN A 327 -9.10 -19.58 4.71
CA ASN A 327 -9.96 -19.04 3.69
C ASN A 327 -11.03 -18.10 4.27
N ILE A 328 -11.61 -18.47 5.42
CA ILE A 328 -12.66 -17.67 6.05
C ILE A 328 -12.08 -16.41 6.67
N LEU A 329 -10.95 -16.49 7.39
CA LEU A 329 -10.27 -15.30 7.91
C LEU A 329 -9.88 -14.33 6.79
N ILE A 330 -9.43 -14.84 5.64
CA ILE A 330 -9.15 -14.02 4.47
C ILE A 330 -10.44 -13.42 3.90
N CYS A 331 -11.51 -14.20 3.74
CA CYS A 331 -12.80 -13.70 3.26
C CYS A 331 -13.36 -12.58 4.15
N GLU A 332 -13.34 -12.74 5.47
CA GLU A 332 -13.81 -11.70 6.39
C GLU A 332 -12.90 -10.46 6.37
N SER A 333 -11.58 -10.65 6.25
CA SER A 333 -10.65 -9.53 6.05
C SER A 333 -10.94 -8.77 4.75
N LEU A 334 -11.29 -9.48 3.68
CA LEU A 334 -11.70 -8.87 2.42
C LEU A 334 -13.02 -8.12 2.57
N GLU A 335 -13.96 -8.60 3.37
CA GLU A 335 -15.23 -7.90 3.66
C GLU A 335 -15.00 -6.53 4.33
N ILE A 336 -14.08 -6.48 5.31
CA ILE A 336 -13.64 -5.24 5.94
C ILE A 336 -13.13 -4.26 4.87
N PHE A 337 -12.23 -4.76 4.03
CA PHE A 337 -11.61 -4.00 2.95
C PHE A 337 -12.58 -3.50 1.87
N ARG A 338 -13.73 -4.16 1.64
CA ARG A 338 -14.75 -3.66 0.69
C ARG A 338 -15.28 -2.28 1.08
N THR A 339 -15.30 -1.98 2.38
CA THR A 339 -15.80 -0.71 2.89
C THR A 339 -14.69 0.24 3.33
N THR A 340 -13.42 -0.14 3.11
CA THR A 340 -12.27 0.68 3.49
C THR A 340 -12.20 1.95 2.65
N THR A 341 -11.84 3.03 3.32
CA THR A 341 -11.60 4.37 2.80
C THR A 341 -10.21 4.83 3.24
N PRO A 342 -9.67 5.92 2.68
CA PRO A 342 -8.38 6.44 3.10
C PRO A 342 -8.32 6.77 4.60
N GLU A 343 -9.43 7.22 5.18
CA GLU A 343 -9.51 7.63 6.58
C GLU A 343 -9.43 6.46 7.57
N ASN A 344 -9.91 5.27 7.18
CA ASN A 344 -9.93 4.09 8.06
C ASN A 344 -8.88 3.03 7.69
N LEU A 345 -8.21 3.15 6.53
CA LEU A 345 -7.23 2.18 6.06
C LEU A 345 -6.13 1.88 7.09
N SER A 346 -5.53 2.91 7.71
CA SER A 346 -4.47 2.72 8.70
C SER A 346 -4.94 1.91 9.90
N GLY A 347 -6.13 2.22 10.42
CA GLY A 347 -6.75 1.46 11.51
C GLY A 347 -7.03 0.02 11.10
N ASP A 348 -7.65 -0.18 9.93
CA ASP A 348 -8.00 -1.50 9.41
C ASP A 348 -6.74 -2.37 9.21
N LEU A 349 -5.72 -1.85 8.53
CA LEU A 349 -4.48 -2.57 8.27
C LEU A 349 -3.70 -2.87 9.55
N LYS A 350 -3.64 -1.92 10.49
CA LYS A 350 -2.95 -2.11 11.77
C LYS A 350 -3.62 -3.18 12.60
N THR A 351 -4.94 -3.09 12.80
CA THR A 351 -5.68 -4.08 13.59
C THR A 351 -5.55 -5.48 12.99
N LEU A 352 -5.68 -5.61 11.66
CA LEU A 352 -5.47 -6.90 10.98
C LEU A 352 -4.03 -7.42 11.13
N SER A 353 -3.03 -6.55 11.06
CA SER A 353 -1.63 -6.95 11.28
C SER A 353 -1.37 -7.40 12.72
N ASP A 354 -1.91 -6.69 13.71
CA ASP A 354 -1.74 -7.03 15.13
C ASP A 354 -2.41 -8.37 15.45
N ILE A 355 -3.59 -8.64 14.89
CA ILE A 355 -4.25 -9.96 14.99
C ILE A 355 -3.39 -11.04 14.34
N TYR A 356 -2.84 -10.78 13.16
CA TYR A 356 -2.00 -11.74 12.45
C TYR A 356 -0.71 -12.08 13.21
N PHE A 357 -0.07 -11.07 13.82
CA PHE A 357 1.10 -11.28 14.69
C PHE A 357 0.74 -12.14 15.89
N VAL A 358 -0.35 -11.84 16.61
CA VAL A 358 -0.78 -12.66 17.75
C VAL A 358 -1.08 -14.11 17.32
N LEU A 359 -1.76 -14.31 16.20
CA LEU A 359 -2.09 -15.64 15.67
C LEU A 359 -0.85 -16.44 15.24
N SER A 360 0.16 -15.75 14.72
CA SER A 360 1.45 -16.31 14.33
C SER A 360 2.28 -16.70 15.55
N ASP A 361 2.51 -15.76 16.47
CA ASP A 361 3.37 -15.93 17.66
C ASP A 361 2.86 -17.01 18.62
N SER A 362 1.54 -17.11 18.76
CA SER A 362 0.88 -18.13 19.58
C SER A 362 0.87 -19.52 18.92
N GLY A 363 1.27 -19.63 17.65
CA GLY A 363 1.25 -20.88 16.91
C GLY A 363 -0.14 -21.34 16.48
N VAL A 364 -1.19 -20.53 16.68
CA VAL A 364 -2.59 -20.87 16.30
C VAL A 364 -2.69 -21.21 14.83
N LEU A 365 -1.99 -20.46 13.97
CA LEU A 365 -2.00 -20.73 12.52
C LEU A 365 -1.35 -22.07 12.17
N THR A 366 -0.32 -22.48 12.91
CA THR A 366 0.31 -23.79 12.71
C THR A 366 -0.60 -24.91 13.21
N ALA A 367 -1.27 -24.70 14.34
CA ALA A 367 -2.14 -25.66 15.00
C ALA A 367 -3.34 -26.12 14.16
N PHE A 368 -3.77 -25.33 13.15
CA PHE A 368 -4.84 -25.74 12.23
C PHE A 368 -4.54 -27.03 11.44
N ASN A 369 -3.27 -27.40 11.29
CA ASN A 369 -2.90 -28.69 10.68
C ASN A 369 -3.03 -29.88 11.63
N ASP A 370 -3.00 -29.63 12.93
CA ASP A 370 -2.77 -30.64 13.97
C ASP A 370 -4.08 -31.04 14.70
N GLY A 371 -5.18 -30.35 14.41
CA GLY A 371 -6.52 -30.66 14.90
C GLY A 371 -7.01 -29.73 16.01
N SER A 372 -8.21 -30.01 16.53
CA SER A 372 -8.98 -29.13 17.42
C SER A 372 -8.29 -28.89 18.75
N ASP A 373 -7.65 -29.93 19.27
CA ASP A 373 -6.97 -29.89 20.57
C ASP A 373 -5.74 -28.98 20.52
N ALA A 374 -4.98 -29.03 19.41
CA ALA A 374 -3.83 -28.15 19.20
C ALA A 374 -4.26 -26.68 19.03
N ILE A 375 -5.36 -26.42 18.31
CA ILE A 375 -5.91 -25.06 18.16
C ILE A 375 -6.33 -24.53 19.53
N THR A 376 -7.03 -25.35 20.31
CA THR A 376 -7.48 -25.00 21.66
C THR A 376 -6.30 -24.69 22.57
N GLU A 377 -5.23 -25.51 22.52
CA GLU A 377 -4.00 -25.30 23.28
C GLU A 377 -3.29 -23.99 22.88
N ALA A 378 -3.19 -23.69 21.58
CA ALA A 378 -2.57 -22.46 21.09
C ALA A 378 -3.40 -21.20 21.43
N MET A 379 -4.74 -21.30 21.35
CA MET A 379 -5.66 -20.25 21.77
C MET A 379 -5.64 -20.03 23.29
N ASN A 380 -5.30 -21.07 24.06
CA ASN A 380 -5.11 -21.06 25.51
C ASN A 380 -3.78 -20.50 25.98
N ALA A 381 -2.77 -20.40 25.11
CA ALA A 381 -1.46 -19.95 25.52
C ALA A 381 -1.55 -18.59 26.22
N THR A 382 -1.10 -18.55 27.48
CA THR A 382 -1.09 -17.34 28.29
C THR A 382 0.25 -16.63 28.19
N ASP A 383 0.22 -15.30 28.21
CA ASP A 383 1.43 -14.50 28.28
C ASP A 383 1.88 -14.24 29.72
N SER A 384 2.91 -13.40 29.87
CA SER A 384 3.44 -13.00 31.18
C SER A 384 2.42 -12.24 32.05
N GLU A 385 1.32 -11.75 31.47
CA GLU A 385 0.24 -11.03 32.16
C GLU A 385 -0.97 -11.94 32.43
N GLY A 386 -0.90 -13.24 32.09
CA GLY A 386 -1.97 -14.22 32.29
C GLY A 386 -3.09 -14.11 31.26
N LYS A 387 -2.87 -13.37 30.16
CA LYS A 387 -3.88 -13.16 29.12
C LYS A 387 -3.75 -14.21 28.02
N THR A 388 -4.85 -14.90 27.72
CA THR A 388 -4.92 -15.92 26.67
C THR A 388 -4.77 -15.28 25.28
N THR A 389 -4.23 -16.04 24.33
CA THR A 389 -4.20 -15.65 22.90
C THR A 389 -5.58 -15.22 22.40
N ALA A 390 -6.63 -15.96 22.77
CA ALA A 390 -8.01 -15.64 22.43
C ALA A 390 -8.39 -14.22 22.90
N ASN A 391 -8.17 -13.91 24.18
CA ASN A 391 -8.45 -12.58 24.73
C ASN A 391 -7.70 -11.46 24.03
N LYS A 392 -6.43 -11.70 23.66
CA LYS A 392 -5.63 -10.70 22.93
C LYS A 392 -6.24 -10.36 21.59
N ILE A 393 -6.61 -11.38 20.81
CA ILE A 393 -7.23 -11.18 19.50
C ILE A 393 -8.55 -10.43 19.64
N ILE A 394 -9.38 -10.80 20.63
CA ILE A 394 -10.67 -10.16 20.89
C ILE A 394 -10.48 -8.68 21.24
N GLU A 395 -9.59 -8.35 22.16
CA GLU A 395 -9.34 -6.96 22.55
C GLU A 395 -8.77 -6.13 21.39
N ILE A 396 -7.85 -6.70 20.60
CA ILE A 396 -7.31 -6.02 19.41
C ILE A 396 -8.43 -5.77 18.41
N ALA A 397 -9.28 -6.77 18.13
CA ALA A 397 -10.36 -6.62 17.18
C ALA A 397 -11.42 -5.61 17.66
N LYS A 398 -11.79 -5.62 18.95
CA LYS A 398 -12.71 -4.64 19.56
C LYS A 398 -12.19 -3.20 19.52
N SER A 399 -10.88 -2.99 19.38
CA SER A 399 -10.31 -1.64 19.22
C SER A 399 -10.70 -0.96 17.91
N ASN A 400 -11.26 -1.71 16.96
CA ASN A 400 -11.76 -1.20 15.69
C ASN A 400 -13.12 -1.84 15.36
N GLU A 401 -14.20 -1.07 15.49
CA GLU A 401 -15.59 -1.48 15.21
C GLU A 401 -15.78 -2.11 13.82
N ARG A 402 -14.90 -1.82 12.85
CA ARG A 402 -14.96 -2.41 11.51
C ARG A 402 -14.51 -3.86 11.47
N MET A 403 -13.93 -4.40 12.54
CA MET A 403 -13.48 -5.79 12.66
C MET A 403 -14.60 -6.78 13.01
N THR A 404 -15.85 -6.33 13.16
CA THR A 404 -17.00 -7.20 13.47
C THR A 404 -17.12 -8.45 12.58
N PRO A 405 -16.88 -8.40 11.26
CA PRO A 405 -16.88 -9.61 10.42
C PRO A 405 -15.85 -10.66 10.89
N LEU A 406 -14.64 -10.19 11.22
CA LEU A 406 -13.57 -11.04 11.73
C LEU A 406 -13.86 -11.57 13.14
N LEU A 407 -14.38 -10.73 14.05
CA LEU A 407 -14.86 -11.16 15.37
C LEU A 407 -15.92 -12.24 15.26
N THR A 408 -16.85 -12.10 14.32
CA THR A 408 -17.90 -13.08 14.06
C THR A 408 -17.31 -14.42 13.61
N ALA A 409 -16.33 -14.43 12.69
CA ALA A 409 -15.67 -15.67 12.29
C ALA A 409 -14.85 -16.31 13.42
N LEU A 410 -14.15 -15.51 14.22
CA LEU A 410 -13.42 -16.01 15.39
C LEU A 410 -14.36 -16.59 16.45
N THR A 411 -15.54 -15.99 16.64
CA THR A 411 -16.59 -16.51 17.52
C THR A 411 -17.11 -17.85 17.02
N LYS A 412 -17.33 -17.98 15.70
CA LYS A 412 -17.75 -19.24 15.09
C LYS A 412 -16.69 -20.33 15.24
N LEU A 413 -15.41 -20.00 15.06
CA LEU A 413 -14.30 -20.92 15.38
C LEU A 413 -14.32 -21.37 16.84
N SER A 414 -14.60 -20.44 17.76
CA SER A 414 -14.68 -20.71 19.19
C SER A 414 -15.82 -21.68 19.52
N ILE A 415 -17.00 -21.51 18.90
CA ILE A 415 -18.13 -22.44 19.00
C ILE A 415 -17.73 -23.83 18.50
N THR A 416 -17.12 -23.90 17.32
CA THR A 416 -16.63 -25.18 16.77
C THR A 416 -15.68 -25.86 17.76
N ALA A 417 -14.74 -25.12 18.34
CA ALA A 417 -13.78 -25.65 19.30
C ALA A 417 -14.49 -26.18 20.57
N MET A 418 -15.48 -25.45 21.11
CA MET A 418 -16.30 -25.92 22.24
C MET A 418 -17.11 -27.18 21.91
N GLN A 419 -17.48 -27.38 20.65
CA GLN A 419 -18.12 -28.61 20.16
C GLN A 419 -17.12 -29.73 19.79
N ASN A 420 -15.81 -29.55 20.04
CA ASN A 420 -14.71 -30.46 19.65
C ASN A 420 -14.58 -30.67 18.12
N GLY A 421 -14.90 -29.66 17.30
CA GLY A 421 -14.66 -29.66 15.85
C GLY A 421 -13.38 -28.92 15.45
N THR A 422 -12.95 -29.07 14.19
CA THR A 422 -11.64 -28.60 13.67
C THR A 422 -11.72 -27.47 12.64
N GLY A 423 -12.91 -26.96 12.31
CA GLY A 423 -13.07 -25.86 11.35
C GLY A 423 -14.48 -25.30 11.33
N ILE A 424 -14.68 -24.15 10.67
CA ILE A 424 -15.99 -23.50 10.59
C ILE A 424 -16.81 -24.20 9.49
N ASP A 425 -17.77 -25.02 9.89
CA ASP A 425 -18.74 -25.64 8.99
C ASP A 425 -20.10 -24.90 9.02
N GLU A 426 -21.00 -25.25 8.10
CA GLU A 426 -22.36 -24.69 8.04
C GLU A 426 -23.11 -24.88 9.37
N LYS A 427 -22.81 -25.99 10.08
CA LYS A 427 -23.34 -26.27 11.41
C LYS A 427 -22.87 -25.25 12.46
N SER A 428 -21.64 -24.75 12.36
CA SER A 428 -21.11 -23.71 13.26
C SER A 428 -21.84 -22.37 13.06
N PHE A 429 -22.25 -22.06 11.83
CA PHE A 429 -23.11 -20.90 11.54
C PHE A 429 -24.51 -21.08 12.12
N GLU A 430 -25.15 -22.23 11.89
CA GLU A 430 -26.46 -22.54 12.47
C GLU A 430 -26.44 -22.49 14.01
N THR A 431 -25.35 -22.97 14.61
CA THR A 431 -25.15 -22.97 16.07
C THR A 431 -25.03 -21.54 16.60
N PHE A 432 -24.26 -20.67 15.95
CA PHE A 432 -24.15 -19.25 16.35
C PHE A 432 -25.51 -18.55 16.33
N GLU A 433 -26.26 -18.67 15.23
CA GLU A 433 -27.60 -18.06 15.11
C GLU A 433 -28.59 -18.65 16.12
N SER A 434 -28.50 -19.94 16.39
CA SER A 434 -29.33 -20.62 17.39
C SER A 434 -29.03 -20.15 18.82
N ILE A 435 -27.74 -19.98 19.18
CA ILE A 435 -27.34 -19.43 20.49
C ILE A 435 -27.81 -18.00 20.63
N LYS A 436 -27.57 -17.13 19.63
CA LYS A 436 -28.04 -15.75 19.63
C LYS A 436 -29.57 -15.67 19.80
N SER A 437 -30.30 -16.46 19.03
CA SER A 437 -31.77 -16.55 19.13
C SER A 437 -32.21 -17.02 20.51
N GLY A 438 -31.54 -18.02 21.09
CA GLY A 438 -31.80 -18.52 22.44
C GLY A 438 -31.55 -17.46 23.51
N ILE A 439 -30.46 -16.68 23.41
CA ILE A 439 -30.20 -15.56 24.30
C ILE A 439 -31.33 -14.52 24.22
N ASN A 440 -31.71 -14.11 23.01
CA ASN A 440 -32.78 -13.13 22.80
C ASN A 440 -34.15 -13.60 23.31
N THR A 441 -34.46 -14.90 23.21
CA THR A 441 -35.81 -15.42 23.49
C THR A 441 -35.96 -16.02 24.88
N SER A 442 -34.89 -16.56 25.46
CA SER A 442 -34.91 -17.25 26.76
C SER A 442 -34.17 -16.50 27.86
N VAL A 443 -33.07 -15.80 27.54
CA VAL A 443 -32.23 -15.14 28.55
C VAL A 443 -32.68 -13.70 28.78
N LEU A 444 -32.76 -12.88 27.73
CA LEU A 444 -33.13 -11.46 27.83
C LEU A 444 -34.62 -11.22 28.13
N THR A 445 -35.45 -12.25 28.08
CA THR A 445 -36.88 -12.15 28.44
C THR A 445 -37.11 -12.27 29.95
N ILE A 446 -36.07 -12.62 30.72
CA ILE A 446 -36.10 -12.67 32.18
C ILE A 446 -36.04 -11.23 32.71
N ASP A 447 -37.18 -10.75 33.22
CA ASP A 447 -37.30 -9.38 33.74
C ASP A 447 -36.64 -9.28 35.12
N LYS A 448 -35.51 -8.54 35.19
CA LYS A 448 -34.79 -8.24 36.43
C LYS A 448 -35.70 -7.64 37.51
N ASN A 449 -36.71 -6.86 37.12
CA ASN A 449 -37.65 -6.24 38.06
C ASN A 449 -38.65 -7.23 38.69
N GLY A 450 -38.69 -8.47 38.19
CA GLY A 450 -39.49 -9.56 38.73
C GLY A 450 -38.91 -10.22 39.99
N TYR A 451 -37.67 -9.89 40.36
CA TYR A 451 -36.93 -10.55 41.43
C TYR A 451 -36.71 -9.64 42.64
N GLU A 452 -36.73 -10.21 43.85
CA GLU A 452 -36.48 -9.48 45.10
C GLU A 452 -34.98 -9.31 45.40
N ASN A 453 -34.13 -10.16 44.83
CA ASN A 453 -32.68 -10.11 44.97
C ASN A 453 -31.99 -10.47 43.64
N GLU A 454 -30.72 -10.06 43.51
CA GLU A 454 -29.92 -10.23 42.30
C GLU A 454 -29.43 -11.66 42.10
N GLU A 455 -29.17 -12.41 43.19
CA GLU A 455 -28.75 -13.82 43.14
C GLU A 455 -29.81 -14.71 42.45
N ASP A 456 -31.09 -14.54 42.77
CA ASP A 456 -32.19 -15.31 42.18
C ASP A 456 -32.39 -14.93 40.70
N TYR A 457 -32.18 -13.66 40.34
CA TYR A 457 -32.22 -13.21 38.95
C TYR A 457 -31.10 -13.87 38.13
N VAL A 458 -29.86 -13.80 38.62
CA VAL A 458 -28.71 -14.39 37.93
C VAL A 458 -28.83 -15.91 37.84
N ALA A 459 -29.36 -16.58 38.87
CA ALA A 459 -29.59 -18.02 38.83
C ALA A 459 -30.55 -18.46 37.70
N ASP A 460 -31.59 -17.67 37.43
CA ASP A 460 -32.52 -17.93 36.34
C ASP A 460 -31.92 -17.58 34.97
N VAL A 461 -31.13 -16.50 34.87
CA VAL A 461 -30.32 -16.17 33.68
C VAL A 461 -29.36 -17.32 33.37
N SER A 462 -28.62 -17.82 34.36
CA SER A 462 -27.71 -18.96 34.24
C SER A 462 -28.43 -20.22 33.77
N SER A 463 -29.60 -20.53 34.35
CA SER A 463 -30.37 -21.71 33.95
C SER A 463 -30.85 -21.64 32.50
N ALA A 464 -31.36 -20.48 32.05
CA ALA A 464 -31.82 -20.28 30.68
C ALA A 464 -30.65 -20.31 29.67
N LEU A 465 -29.50 -19.80 30.08
CA LEU A 465 -28.28 -19.79 29.30
C LEU A 465 -27.69 -21.20 29.15
N ASP A 466 -27.60 -21.96 30.24
CA ASP A 466 -27.18 -23.37 30.25
C ASP A 466 -28.05 -24.22 29.31
N GLU A 467 -29.38 -24.04 29.37
CA GLU A 467 -30.32 -24.74 28.49
C GLU A 467 -30.11 -24.36 27.01
N THR A 468 -29.88 -23.07 26.73
CA THR A 468 -29.58 -22.57 25.38
C THR A 468 -28.31 -23.21 24.82
N LEU A 469 -27.26 -23.34 25.63
CA LEU A 469 -25.99 -23.94 25.24
C LEU A 469 -26.10 -25.46 25.03
N LYS A 470 -26.74 -26.18 25.97
CA LYS A 470 -26.95 -27.63 25.88
C LYS A 470 -27.76 -28.04 24.66
N THR A 471 -28.78 -27.25 24.31
CA THR A 471 -29.57 -27.46 23.08
C THR A 471 -28.70 -27.41 21.82
N ASN A 472 -27.61 -26.67 21.88
CA ASN A 472 -26.64 -26.48 20.82
C ASN A 472 -25.41 -27.40 20.94
N GLY A 473 -25.44 -28.39 21.83
CA GLY A 473 -24.36 -29.37 22.00
C GLY A 473 -23.09 -28.80 22.65
N ILE A 474 -23.21 -27.67 23.36
CA ILE A 474 -22.15 -27.09 24.16
C ILE A 474 -22.45 -27.42 25.63
N GLU A 475 -21.59 -28.21 26.25
CA GLU A 475 -21.67 -28.56 27.66
C GLU A 475 -20.50 -27.91 28.39
N LEU A 476 -20.80 -26.97 29.28
CA LEU A 476 -19.84 -26.28 30.14
C LEU A 476 -20.11 -26.62 31.60
N GLU A 477 -19.08 -26.49 32.42
CA GLU A 477 -19.21 -26.55 33.87
C GLU A 477 -20.12 -25.44 34.39
N LYS A 478 -20.93 -25.74 35.40
CA LYS A 478 -21.98 -24.84 35.88
C LYS A 478 -21.40 -23.50 36.33
N GLU A 479 -20.25 -23.54 36.99
CA GLU A 479 -19.59 -22.37 37.52
C GLU A 479 -19.12 -21.40 36.42
N ILE A 480 -18.83 -21.91 35.21
CA ILE A 480 -18.52 -21.09 34.03
C ILE A 480 -19.80 -20.42 33.54
N VAL A 481 -20.90 -21.18 33.46
CA VAL A 481 -22.20 -20.63 33.05
C VAL A 481 -22.70 -19.56 34.02
N ASP A 482 -22.55 -19.80 35.33
CA ASP A 482 -22.92 -18.84 36.38
C ASP A 482 -22.13 -17.53 36.23
N GLY A 483 -20.80 -17.60 36.04
CA GLY A 483 -19.98 -16.40 35.87
C GLY A 483 -20.36 -15.56 34.64
N ILE A 484 -20.86 -16.18 33.58
CA ILE A 484 -21.25 -15.44 32.37
C ILE A 484 -22.71 -14.98 32.44
N ALA A 485 -23.54 -15.68 33.22
CA ALA A 485 -24.84 -15.18 33.61
C ALA A 485 -24.72 -13.88 34.42
N ASP A 486 -23.75 -13.79 35.34
CA ASP A 486 -23.41 -12.54 36.05
C ASP A 486 -23.06 -11.43 35.03
N TYR A 487 -22.17 -11.72 34.08
CA TYR A 487 -21.80 -10.75 33.03
C TYR A 487 -23.02 -10.29 32.20
N VAL A 488 -23.89 -11.22 31.79
CA VAL A 488 -25.08 -10.91 31.01
C VAL A 488 -26.08 -10.09 31.82
N ALA A 489 -26.27 -10.42 33.10
CA ALA A 489 -27.12 -9.69 34.03
C ALA A 489 -26.64 -8.25 34.26
N ASP A 490 -25.33 -8.04 34.34
CA ASP A 490 -24.73 -6.72 34.58
C ASP A 490 -24.77 -5.83 33.34
N ASN A 491 -24.51 -6.39 32.15
CA ASN A 491 -24.31 -5.60 30.93
C ASN A 491 -25.53 -5.54 30.02
N TYR A 492 -26.46 -6.51 30.09
CA TYR A 492 -27.56 -6.63 29.12
C TYR A 492 -28.95 -6.76 29.75
N SER A 493 -29.11 -6.59 31.06
CA SER A 493 -30.41 -6.73 31.73
C SER A 493 -31.49 -5.73 31.29
N GLU A 494 -31.11 -4.60 30.72
CA GLU A 494 -32.04 -3.61 30.16
C GLU A 494 -32.23 -3.74 28.63
N THR A 495 -31.48 -4.64 28.00
CA THR A 495 -31.44 -4.83 26.55
C THR A 495 -32.53 -5.83 26.12
N LYS A 496 -33.32 -5.45 25.10
CA LYS A 496 -34.42 -6.29 24.60
C LYS A 496 -34.02 -7.28 23.52
N GLU A 497 -32.96 -6.96 22.80
CA GLU A 497 -32.43 -7.78 21.70
C GLU A 497 -30.95 -7.43 21.55
N ILE A 498 -30.10 -8.45 21.56
CA ILE A 498 -28.67 -8.31 21.30
C ILE A 498 -28.36 -8.38 19.80
N THR A 499 -27.42 -7.55 19.39
CA THR A 499 -26.79 -7.51 18.08
C THR A 499 -25.80 -8.67 17.89
N ASP A 500 -25.29 -8.85 16.67
CA ASP A 500 -24.23 -9.85 16.40
C ASP A 500 -22.97 -9.56 17.19
N GLU A 501 -22.64 -8.29 17.38
CA GLU A 501 -21.46 -7.86 18.14
C GLU A 501 -21.58 -8.21 19.62
N GLU A 502 -22.73 -7.94 20.23
CA GLU A 502 -23.01 -8.31 21.62
C GLU A 502 -23.11 -9.84 21.79
N ALA A 503 -23.67 -10.56 20.81
CA ALA A 503 -23.65 -12.01 20.81
C ALA A 503 -22.22 -12.56 20.74
N CYS A 504 -21.37 -11.96 19.89
CA CYS A 504 -19.96 -12.32 19.82
C CYS A 504 -19.25 -12.02 21.14
N ASP A 505 -19.47 -10.86 21.75
CA ASP A 505 -18.89 -10.49 23.03
C ASP A 505 -19.24 -11.51 24.13
N ILE A 506 -20.54 -11.81 24.27
CA ILE A 506 -21.06 -12.82 25.18
C ILE A 506 -20.34 -14.15 24.92
N ILE A 507 -20.43 -14.72 23.70
CA ILE A 507 -19.88 -16.04 23.33
C ILE A 507 -18.35 -16.12 23.47
N LEU A 508 -17.63 -15.06 23.14
CA LEU A 508 -16.17 -15.00 23.24
C LEU A 508 -15.71 -14.99 24.71
N ASN A 509 -16.47 -14.35 25.60
CA ASN A 509 -16.24 -14.47 27.04
C ASN A 509 -16.49 -15.90 27.55
N TYR A 510 -17.48 -16.66 27.02
CA TYR A 510 -17.61 -18.11 27.32
C TYR A 510 -16.36 -18.85 26.91
N TYR A 511 -15.89 -18.58 25.70
CA TYR A 511 -14.76 -19.30 25.18
C TYR A 511 -13.52 -19.07 26.05
N ASP A 512 -13.20 -17.82 26.43
CA ASP A 512 -12.08 -17.54 27.32
C ASP A 512 -12.21 -18.22 28.71
N ALA A 513 -13.41 -18.22 29.28
CA ALA A 513 -13.66 -18.86 30.58
C ALA A 513 -13.51 -20.39 30.50
N TYR A 514 -14.07 -21.00 29.45
CA TYR A 514 -13.88 -22.42 29.12
C TYR A 514 -12.41 -22.78 28.95
N LEU A 515 -11.70 -21.95 28.21
CA LEU A 515 -10.27 -22.06 27.92
C LEU A 515 -9.43 -22.07 29.20
N LYS A 516 -9.62 -21.08 30.09
CA LYS A 516 -8.97 -20.99 31.41
C LYS A 516 -9.28 -22.18 32.33
N TYR A 517 -10.55 -22.62 32.35
CA TYR A 517 -10.95 -23.76 33.15
C TYR A 517 -10.27 -25.05 32.67
N LYS A 518 -10.15 -25.27 31.35
CA LYS A 518 -9.43 -26.43 30.80
C LYS A 518 -7.96 -26.47 31.20
N GLU A 519 -7.31 -25.32 31.35
CA GLU A 519 -5.90 -25.24 31.72
C GLU A 519 -5.68 -25.46 33.23
N THR A 520 -6.51 -24.82 34.07
CA THR A 520 -6.27 -24.72 35.52
C THR A 520 -7.11 -25.68 36.36
N GLY A 521 -8.24 -26.14 35.83
CA GLY A 521 -9.29 -26.81 36.61
C GLY A 521 -9.99 -25.88 37.62
N GLU A 522 -9.71 -24.58 37.56
CA GLU A 522 -10.28 -23.54 38.42
C GLU A 522 -11.09 -22.57 37.56
N VAL A 523 -12.16 -22.03 38.14
CA VAL A 523 -13.06 -21.08 37.48
C VAL A 523 -12.44 -19.68 37.59
N PRO A 524 -12.41 -18.86 36.53
CA PRO A 524 -11.84 -17.52 36.61
C PRO A 524 -12.54 -16.67 37.70
N GLU A 525 -11.76 -16.03 38.59
CA GLU A 525 -12.31 -15.19 39.67
C GLU A 525 -13.03 -13.93 39.14
N GLU A 526 -12.66 -13.45 37.95
CA GLU A 526 -13.32 -12.35 37.23
C GLU A 526 -13.24 -12.63 35.71
N LEU A 527 -14.35 -12.44 34.97
CA LEU A 527 -14.34 -12.38 33.51
C LEU A 527 -13.64 -11.09 33.06
N PRO A 528 -12.98 -11.07 31.89
CA PRO A 528 -12.39 -9.83 31.36
C PRO A 528 -13.49 -8.77 31.27
N ASN A 529 -13.28 -7.61 31.89
CA ASN A 529 -14.20 -6.48 31.80
C ASN A 529 -14.42 -6.14 30.32
N GLY A 530 -15.55 -6.57 29.78
CA GLY A 530 -16.07 -6.04 28.54
C GLY A 530 -16.46 -4.59 28.79
N ASN A 531 -15.69 -3.65 28.24
CA ASN A 531 -16.19 -2.29 28.09
C ASN A 531 -17.30 -2.35 27.04
N ALA A 532 -18.55 -2.58 27.46
CA ALA A 532 -19.70 -2.17 26.66
C ALA A 532 -19.59 -0.66 26.47
N ALA A 533 -19.68 -0.22 25.22
CA ALA A 533 -19.51 1.17 24.80
C ALA A 533 -20.34 2.15 25.66
N GLU A 534 -19.69 3.19 26.18
CA GLU A 534 -20.34 4.43 26.67
C GLU A 534 -20.87 5.29 25.51
#